data_AF-A0A2D6G6B0-F1
#
_entry.id   AF-A0A2D6G6B0-F1
#
_cell.length_a   1.000
_cell.length_b   1.000
_cell.length_c   1.000
_cell.angle_alpha   90.00
_cell.angle_beta   90.00
_cell.angle_gamma   90.00
#
_symmetry.space_group_name_H-M   'P 1'
#
loop_
_entity.id
_entity.type
_entity.pdbx_description
1 polymer ?
#
loop_
_entity_poly.entity_id
_entity_poly.type
_entity_poly.pdbx_seq_one_letter_code
_entity_poly.pdbx_strand_id
1 'polypeptide(L)'
;MGNVEIIAGIMAFLGLFKIIYIYVDQKNYHKKIVKPFYKGNVKNRSYLFLILAFVVLGFLLQEMNVVEIFAAMAFFGFLIGFSFLQFQKELGNFVDKIYGKKFEGVMHIYMLIWAALSLWVLYLVLM
;
A
#
# COMPACT_ATOMS: atom_id res chain seq x y z
N MET A 1 -16.19 -9.79 17.23
CA MET A 1 -15.09 -9.14 16.49
C MET A 1 -15.73 -8.45 15.31
N GLY A 2 -15.58 -7.14 15.20
CA GLY A 2 -16.00 -6.43 14.00
C GLY A 2 -15.12 -6.79 12.81
N ASN A 3 -15.58 -6.40 11.61
CA ASN A 3 -14.89 -6.71 10.36
C ASN A 3 -13.49 -6.07 10.32
N VAL A 4 -13.35 -4.88 10.92
CA VAL A 4 -12.08 -4.14 10.96
C VAL A 4 -11.06 -4.82 11.88
N GLU A 5 -11.47 -5.37 13.02
CA GLU A 5 -10.56 -6.08 13.93
C GLU A 5 -10.04 -7.38 13.31
N ILE A 6 -10.86 -8.06 12.50
CA ILE A 6 -10.42 -9.24 11.74
C ILE A 6 -9.35 -8.84 10.72
N ILE A 7 -9.59 -7.77 9.95
CA ILE A 7 -8.61 -7.26 8.97
C ILE A 7 -7.32 -6.85 9.68
N ALA A 8 -7.42 -6.10 10.78
CA ALA A 8 -6.29 -5.67 11.58
C ALA A 8 -5.52 -6.86 12.16
N GLY A 9 -6.22 -7.88 12.68
CA GLY A 9 -5.63 -9.10 13.21
C GLY A 9 -4.86 -9.88 12.15
N ILE A 10 -5.44 -10.07 10.96
CA ILE A 10 -4.76 -10.71 9.82
C ILE A 10 -3.52 -9.90 9.44
N MET A 11 -3.64 -8.57 9.33
CA MET A 11 -2.52 -7.72 8.92
C MET A 11 -1.40 -7.72 9.96
N ALA A 12 -1.73 -7.69 11.26
CA ALA A 12 -0.77 -7.76 12.34
C ALA A 12 -0.04 -9.11 12.35
N PHE A 13 -0.78 -10.22 12.19
CA PHE A 13 -0.19 -11.55 12.12
C PHE A 13 0.77 -11.70 10.92
N LEU A 14 0.34 -11.30 9.72
CA LEU A 14 1.18 -11.33 8.52
C LEU A 14 2.39 -10.41 8.65
N GLY A 15 2.21 -9.23 9.24
CA GLY A 15 3.27 -8.27 9.50
C GLY A 15 4.34 -8.82 10.43
N LEU A 16 3.94 -9.37 11.58
CA LEU A 16 4.86 -9.99 12.54
C LEU A 16 5.58 -11.20 11.93
N PHE A 17 4.85 -12.09 11.27
CA PHE A 17 5.45 -13.24 10.57
C PHE A 17 6.49 -12.78 9.55
N LYS A 18 6.17 -11.76 8.75
CA LYS A 18 7.08 -11.18 7.76
C LYS A 18 8.33 -10.61 8.43
N ILE A 19 8.19 -9.83 9.50
CA ILE A 19 9.33 -9.23 10.22
C ILE A 19 10.25 -10.32 10.77
N ILE A 20 9.68 -11.32 11.46
CA ILE A 20 10.43 -12.44 12.02
C ILE A 20 11.18 -13.19 10.90
N TYR A 21 10.50 -13.50 9.80
CA TYR A 21 11.13 -14.24 8.70
C TYR A 21 12.24 -13.41 8.03
N ILE A 22 12.03 -12.12 7.77
CA ILE A 22 13.08 -11.26 7.19
C ILE A 22 14.30 -11.20 8.12
N TYR A 23 14.07 -11.10 9.44
CA TYR A 23 15.14 -11.02 10.42
C TYR A 23 15.94 -12.32 10.54
N VAL A 24 15.26 -13.48 10.50
CA VAL A 24 15.89 -14.80 10.57
C VAL A 24 16.61 -15.16 9.26
N ASP A 25 15.99 -14.93 8.10
CA ASP A 25 16.56 -15.26 6.80
C ASP A 25 16.01 -14.40 5.66
N GLN A 26 16.59 -13.22 5.50
CA GLN A 26 16.26 -12.26 4.45
C GLN A 26 16.38 -12.86 3.04
N LYS A 27 17.39 -13.71 2.79
CA LYS A 27 17.66 -14.28 1.46
C LYS A 27 16.56 -15.27 1.07
N ASN A 28 16.17 -16.16 1.98
CA ASN A 28 15.09 -17.10 1.72
C ASN A 28 13.73 -16.42 1.63
N TYR A 29 13.45 -15.42 2.49
CA TYR A 29 12.24 -14.61 2.37
C TYR A 29 12.12 -13.98 0.97
N HIS A 30 13.20 -13.36 0.49
CA HIS A 30 13.22 -12.77 -0.84
C HIS A 30 13.02 -13.82 -1.95
N LYS A 31 13.72 -14.96 -1.88
CA LYS A 31 13.67 -16.00 -2.92
C LYS A 31 12.32 -16.71 -2.98
N LYS A 32 11.70 -17.01 -1.82
CA LYS A 32 10.50 -17.84 -1.71
C LYS A 32 9.20 -17.06 -1.67
N ILE A 33 9.20 -15.82 -1.16
CA ILE A 33 7.98 -15.01 -0.99
C ILE A 33 7.97 -13.87 -2.00
N VAL A 34 8.99 -13.00 -1.96
CA VAL A 34 9.01 -11.77 -2.76
C VAL A 34 9.12 -12.08 -4.25
N LYS A 35 10.13 -12.83 -4.69
CA LYS A 35 10.34 -13.13 -6.12
C LYS A 35 9.12 -13.79 -6.77
N PRO A 36 8.50 -14.85 -6.20
CA PRO A 36 7.33 -15.47 -6.80
C PRO A 36 6.12 -14.54 -6.87
N PHE A 37 5.92 -13.70 -5.85
CA PHE A 37 4.83 -12.73 -5.83
C PHE A 37 4.89 -11.75 -7.00
N TYR A 38 6.09 -11.32 -7.41
CA TYR A 38 6.28 -10.42 -8.55
C TYR A 38 6.47 -11.13 -9.90
N LYS A 39 6.63 -12.47 -9.94
CA LYS A 39 6.76 -13.26 -11.19
C LYS A 39 5.40 -13.60 -11.79
N GLY A 40 5.20 -13.41 -13.10
CA GLY A 40 3.96 -13.78 -13.82
C GLY A 40 3.13 -12.57 -14.28
N ASN A 41 1.82 -12.76 -14.52
CA ASN A 41 0.95 -11.71 -15.04
C ASN A 41 0.64 -10.62 -13.99
N VAL A 42 1.36 -9.49 -14.11
CA VAL A 42 1.25 -8.34 -13.19
C VAL A 42 -0.13 -7.68 -13.28
N LYS A 43 -0.73 -7.58 -14.47
CA LYS A 43 -2.01 -6.88 -14.66
C LYS A 43 -3.15 -7.51 -13.85
N ASN A 44 -3.30 -8.84 -13.91
CA ASN A 44 -4.36 -9.54 -13.18
C ASN A 44 -4.22 -9.37 -11.66
N ARG A 45 -2.99 -9.38 -11.15
CA ARG A 45 -2.73 -9.14 -9.72
C ARG A 45 -3.01 -7.69 -9.34
N SER A 46 -2.65 -6.71 -10.17
CA SER A 46 -2.98 -5.31 -9.89
C SER A 46 -4.49 -5.09 -9.73
N TYR A 47 -5.31 -5.72 -10.56
CA TYR A 47 -6.78 -5.65 -10.40
C TYR A 47 -7.27 -6.35 -9.13
N LEU A 48 -6.69 -7.50 -8.77
CA LEU A 48 -7.00 -8.16 -7.50
C LEU A 48 -6.70 -7.24 -6.30
N PHE A 49 -5.54 -6.58 -6.29
CA PHE A 49 -5.19 -5.63 -5.23
C PHE A 49 -6.12 -4.42 -5.21
N LEU A 50 -6.56 -3.94 -6.37
CA LEU A 50 -7.54 -2.86 -6.46
C LEU A 50 -8.88 -3.27 -5.83
N ILE A 51 -9.38 -4.46 -6.16
CA ILE A 51 -10.62 -4.99 -5.57
C ILE A 51 -10.48 -5.13 -4.06
N LEU A 52 -9.39 -5.74 -3.59
CA LEU A 52 -9.12 -5.88 -2.15
C LEU A 52 -9.04 -4.52 -1.45
N ALA A 53 -8.45 -3.51 -2.08
CA ALA A 53 -8.39 -2.16 -1.52
C ALA A 53 -9.79 -1.55 -1.33
N PHE A 54 -10.69 -1.68 -2.31
CA PHE A 54 -12.07 -1.20 -2.17
C PHE A 54 -12.88 -1.98 -1.14
N VAL A 55 -12.68 -3.31 -1.06
CA VAL A 55 -13.33 -4.14 -0.03
C VAL A 55 -12.89 -3.69 1.36
N VAL A 56 -11.58 -3.52 1.58
CA VAL A 56 -11.05 -3.05 2.87
C VAL A 56 -11.54 -1.63 3.17
N LEU A 57 -11.51 -0.72 2.20
CA LEU A 57 -12.02 0.64 2.37
C LEU A 57 -13.50 0.63 2.78
N GLY A 58 -14.32 -0.23 2.16
CA GLY A 58 -15.73 -0.38 2.51
C GLY A 58 -15.94 -0.80 3.97
N PHE A 59 -15.13 -1.72 4.49
CA PHE A 59 -15.17 -2.09 5.90
C PHE A 59 -14.64 -0.98 6.81
N LEU A 60 -13.58 -0.27 6.41
CA LEU A 60 -13.05 0.84 7.19
C LEU A 60 -14.07 1.98 7.33
N LEU A 61 -14.80 2.30 6.26
CA LEU A 61 -15.82 3.35 6.27
C LEU A 61 -17.06 3.03 7.11
N GLN A 62 -17.23 1.78 7.57
CA GLN A 62 -18.29 1.41 8.52
C GLN A 62 -17.94 1.79 9.96
N GLU A 63 -16.65 1.86 10.30
CA GLU A 63 -16.17 2.04 11.66
C GLU A 63 -15.39 3.34 11.85
N MET A 64 -14.86 3.93 10.77
CA MET A 64 -13.97 5.09 10.78
C MET A 64 -14.35 6.09 9.69
N ASN A 65 -14.08 7.37 9.94
CA ASN A 65 -14.21 8.41 8.91
C ASN A 65 -12.98 8.38 7.98
N VAL A 66 -13.17 8.72 6.70
CA VAL A 66 -12.10 8.87 5.71
C VAL A 66 -10.99 9.83 6.17
N VAL A 67 -11.32 10.82 7.00
CA VAL A 67 -10.32 11.72 7.63
C VAL A 67 -9.36 10.96 8.54
N GLU A 68 -9.88 10.06 9.39
CA GLU A 68 -9.07 9.25 10.31
C GLU A 68 -8.22 8.23 9.53
N ILE A 69 -8.77 7.67 8.46
CA ILE A 69 -8.04 6.79 7.53
C ILE A 69 -6.84 7.54 6.93
N PHE A 70 -7.04 8.78 6.45
CA PHE A 70 -5.98 9.60 5.89
C PHE A 70 -4.92 10.00 6.93
N ALA A 71 -5.33 10.29 8.16
CA ALA A 71 -4.38 10.57 9.25
C ALA A 71 -3.50 9.36 9.56
N ALA A 72 -4.09 8.16 9.64
CA ALA A 72 -3.33 6.91 9.81
C ALA A 72 -2.39 6.65 8.62
N MET A 73 -2.86 6.87 7.39
CA MET A 73 -2.04 6.78 6.18
C MET A 73 -0.86 7.75 6.19
N ALA A 74 -1.05 8.98 6.68
CA ALA A 74 0.02 9.96 6.80
C ALA A 74 1.12 9.47 7.76
N PHE A 75 0.72 8.95 8.93
CA PHE A 75 1.65 8.32 9.88
C PHE A 75 2.46 7.19 9.23
N PHE A 76 1.79 6.24 8.56
CA PHE A 76 2.49 5.15 7.87
C PHE A 76 3.34 5.64 6.69
N GLY A 77 2.91 6.69 5.99
CA GLY A 77 3.68 7.33 4.93
C GLY A 77 5.02 7.85 5.43
N PHE A 78 5.06 8.49 6.60
CA PHE A 78 6.31 8.93 7.23
C PHE A 78 7.20 7.74 7.63
N LEU A 79 6.64 6.66 8.17
CA LEU A 79 7.42 5.46 8.51
C LEU A 79 8.03 4.78 7.27
N ILE A 80 7.26 4.69 6.19
CA ILE A 80 7.73 4.17 4.91
C ILE A 80 8.85 5.05 4.35
N GLY A 81 8.65 6.38 4.37
CA GLY A 81 9.66 7.36 3.97
C GLY A 81 10.95 7.21 4.77
N PHE A 82 10.86 7.14 6.10
CA PHE A 82 11.99 6.91 7.00
C PHE A 82 12.78 5.65 6.62
N SER A 83 12.09 4.53 6.37
CA SER A 83 12.74 3.29 5.95
C SER A 83 13.42 3.40 4.59
N PHE A 84 12.80 4.09 3.64
CA PHE A 84 13.32 4.20 2.27
C PHE A 84 14.48 5.18 2.12
N LEU A 85 14.61 6.18 3.00
CA LEU A 85 15.75 7.09 3.00
C LEU A 85 17.11 6.37 3.14
N GLN A 86 17.13 5.19 3.76
CA GLN A 86 18.33 4.35 3.84
C GLN A 86 18.84 3.85 2.48
N PHE A 87 17.97 3.85 1.46
CA PHE A 87 18.24 3.38 0.09
C PHE A 87 18.07 4.50 -0.95
N GLN A 88 18.30 5.76 -0.54
CA GLN A 88 18.02 6.95 -1.34
C GLN A 88 18.66 6.94 -2.75
N LYS A 89 19.87 6.39 -2.91
CA LYS A 89 20.57 6.37 -4.20
C LYS A 89 19.91 5.38 -5.17
N GLU A 90 19.58 4.19 -4.68
CA GLU A 90 18.90 3.14 -5.43
C GLU A 90 17.48 3.57 -5.81
N LEU A 91 16.77 4.19 -4.88
CA LEU A 91 15.43 4.75 -5.10
C LEU A 91 15.44 5.89 -6.11
N GLY A 92 16.37 6.85 -6.00
CA GLY A 92 16.48 7.95 -6.97
C GLY A 92 16.62 7.44 -8.40
N ASN A 93 17.60 6.55 -8.63
CA ASN A 93 17.81 5.94 -9.95
C ASN A 93 16.59 5.13 -10.44
N PHE A 94 15.85 4.52 -9.53
CA PHE A 94 14.62 3.78 -9.86
C PHE A 94 13.49 4.73 -10.26
N VAL A 95 13.31 5.82 -9.52
CA VAL A 95 12.33 6.87 -9.79
C VAL A 95 12.58 7.51 -11.15
N ASP A 96 13.83 7.88 -11.47
CA ASP A 96 14.18 8.47 -12.77
C ASP A 96 13.77 7.56 -13.94
N LYS A 97 13.97 6.25 -13.79
CA LYS A 97 13.57 5.25 -14.79
C LYS A 97 12.05 5.12 -14.93
N ILE A 98 11.29 5.37 -13.87
CA ILE A 98 9.82 5.32 -13.90
C ILE A 98 9.28 6.59 -14.57
N TYR A 99 9.75 7.77 -14.14
CA TYR A 99 9.27 9.04 -14.66
C TYR A 99 9.70 9.30 -16.11
N GLY A 100 10.77 8.66 -16.57
CA GLY A 100 11.11 8.62 -18.00
C GLY A 100 10.14 7.80 -18.86
N LYS A 101 9.19 7.06 -18.28
CA LYS A 101 8.17 6.28 -19.00
C LYS A 101 6.84 7.00 -19.00
N LYS A 102 6.06 6.80 -20.07
CA LYS A 102 4.66 7.22 -20.10
C LYS A 102 3.85 6.39 -19.10
N PHE A 103 2.93 7.04 -18.40
CA PHE A 103 1.98 6.35 -17.53
C PHE A 103 1.00 5.54 -18.39
N GLU A 104 0.70 4.31 -17.98
CA GLU A 104 -0.20 3.42 -18.71
C GLU A 104 -1.30 2.86 -17.80
N GLY A 105 -2.52 2.78 -18.35
CA GLY A 105 -3.67 2.05 -17.83
C GLY A 105 -3.92 2.19 -16.33
N VAL A 106 -3.48 1.18 -15.57
CA VAL A 106 -3.71 1.06 -14.11
C VAL A 106 -3.16 2.25 -13.34
N MET A 107 -2.08 2.89 -13.82
CA MET A 107 -1.51 4.06 -13.15
C MET A 107 -2.45 5.27 -13.20
N HIS A 108 -3.22 5.43 -14.28
CA HIS A 108 -4.26 6.47 -14.37
C HIS A 108 -5.42 6.18 -13.42
N ILE A 109 -5.86 4.93 -13.33
CA ILE A 109 -6.91 4.51 -12.38
C ILE A 109 -6.47 4.83 -10.95
N TYR A 110 -5.23 4.48 -10.60
CA TYR A 110 -4.65 4.80 -9.29
C TYR A 110 -4.65 6.31 -9.02
N MET A 111 -4.19 7.13 -9.97
CA MET A 111 -4.19 8.60 -9.82
C MET A 111 -5.60 9.18 -9.64
N LEU A 112 -6.59 8.68 -10.40
CA LEU A 112 -7.99 9.12 -10.29
C LEU A 112 -8.58 8.78 -8.92
N ILE A 113 -8.34 7.59 -8.41
CA ILE A 113 -8.80 7.17 -7.07
C ILE A 113 -8.18 8.08 -6.00
N TRP A 114 -6.88 8.35 -6.11
CA TRP A 114 -6.19 9.25 -5.19
C TRP A 114 -6.77 10.66 -5.23
N ALA A 115 -7.02 11.20 -6.42
CA ALA A 115 -7.63 12.52 -6.56
C ALA A 115 -9.02 12.56 -5.92
N ALA A 116 -9.87 11.56 -6.18
CA ALA A 116 -11.22 11.49 -5.61
C ALA A 116 -11.21 11.41 -4.08
N LEU A 117 -10.38 10.54 -3.51
CA LEU A 117 -10.27 10.39 -2.05
C LEU A 117 -9.71 11.66 -1.38
N SER A 118 -8.69 12.29 -1.97
CA SER A 118 -8.15 13.55 -1.45
C SER A 118 -9.18 14.68 -1.48
N LEU A 119 -9.92 14.82 -2.58
CA LEU A 119 -10.97 15.83 -2.68
C LEU A 119 -12.08 15.60 -1.65
N TRP A 120 -12.43 14.33 -1.38
CA TRP A 120 -13.41 14.00 -0.35
C TRP A 120 -12.93 14.38 1.06
N VAL A 121 -11.69 14.06 1.40
CA VAL A 121 -11.12 14.46 2.70
C VAL A 121 -11.05 15.97 2.83
N LEU A 122 -10.57 16.67 1.80
CA LEU A 122 -10.51 18.14 1.81
C LEU A 122 -11.89 18.77 1.96
N TYR A 123 -12.90 18.22 1.28
CA TYR A 123 -14.29 18.66 1.43
C TYR A 123 -14.76 18.54 2.89
N LEU A 124 -14.51 17.41 3.55
CA LEU A 124 -14.92 17.17 4.95
C LEU A 124 -14.12 17.97 5.98
N VAL A 125 -12.89 18.37 5.66
CA VAL A 125 -12.04 19.16 6.56
C VAL A 125 -12.33 20.66 6.44
N LEU A 126 -12.73 21.11 5.25
CA LEU A 126 -12.93 22.54 4.95
C LEU A 126 -14.38 23.02 5.12
N MET A 127 -15.36 22.11 5.13
CA MET A 127 -16.78 22.42 5.41
C MET A 127 -17.17 21.90 6.78
#